data_AF-A0A0D2U134-F1
#
_entry.id   AF-A0A0D2U134-F1
#
_cell.length_a   1.000
_cell.length_b   1.000
_cell.length_c   1.000
_cell.angle_alpha   90.00
_cell.angle_beta   90.00
_cell.angle_gamma   90.00
#
_symmetry.space_group_name_H-M   'P 1'
#
loop_
_entity.id
_entity.type
_entity.pdbx_description
1 polymer ?
#
loop_
_entity_poly.entity_id
_entity_poly.type
_entity_poly.pdbx_seq_one_letter_code
_entity_poly.pdbx_strand_id
1 'polypeptide(L)' 'MDRQQPQTGMYYICGSANCRARNELKQRDAIKCTACGYRIMYKERTRRMVQFQAR' A
#
# COMPACT_ATOMS: atom_id res chain seq x y z
N MET A 1 -2.74 5.52 28.99
CA MET A 1 -2.77 6.58 27.96
C MET A 1 -2.70 5.90 26.61
N ASP A 2 -3.81 5.87 25.88
CA ASP A 2 -3.96 5.17 24.61
C ASP A 2 -3.09 5.84 23.53
N ARG A 3 -2.10 5.12 23.00
CA ARG A 3 -1.26 5.61 21.91
C ARG A 3 -2.07 5.54 20.62
N GLN A 4 -2.87 6.57 20.34
CA GLN A 4 -3.50 6.74 19.04
C GLN A 4 -2.41 6.95 17.98
N GLN A 5 -2.02 5.86 17.31
CA GLN A 5 -1.17 5.90 16.14
C GLN A 5 -1.88 6.75 15.07
N PRO A 6 -1.24 7.79 14.49
CA PRO A 6 -1.85 8.54 13.41
C PRO A 6 -2.18 7.57 12.27
N GLN A 7 -3.45 7.55 11.87
CA GLN A 7 -3.96 6.69 10.80
C GLN A 7 -3.44 7.25 9.46
N THR A 8 -2.18 6.98 9.14
CA THR A 8 -1.65 7.27 7.80
C THR A 8 -2.37 6.36 6.80
N GLY A 9 -2.98 6.96 5.77
CA GLY A 9 -3.69 6.25 4.71
C GLY A 9 -2.86 5.10 4.13
N MET A 10 -3.52 3.97 3.84
CA MET A 10 -2.88 2.78 3.30
C MET A 10 -2.71 2.92 1.80
N TYR A 11 -1.45 2.95 1.35
CA TYR A 11 -1.11 3.01 -0.07
C TYR A 11 -0.88 1.63 -0.65
N TYR A 12 -1.42 1.42 -1.84
CA TYR A 12 -1.29 0.23 -2.64
C TYR A 12 -0.65 0.56 -3.98
N ILE A 13 0.22 -0.31 -4.47
CA ILE A 13 0.95 -0.14 -5.73
C ILE A 13 0.33 -1.07 -6.77
N CYS A 14 0.04 -0.55 -7.97
CA CYS A 14 -0.49 -1.36 -9.06
C CYS A 14 0.51 -2.47 -9.47
N GLY A 15 0.02 -3.70 -9.64
CA GLY A 15 0.83 -4.84 -10.06
C GLY A 15 1.14 -4.90 -11.56
N SER A 16 0.54 -4.02 -12.37
CA SER A 16 0.84 -3.95 -13.81
C SER A 16 2.24 -3.37 -14.05
N ALA A 17 3.05 -4.08 -14.83
CA ALA A 17 4.44 -3.71 -15.15
C ALA A 17 4.57 -2.31 -15.77
N ASN A 18 3.55 -1.88 -16.51
CA ASN A 18 3.53 -0.61 -17.24
C ASN A 18 2.91 0.54 -16.42
N CYS A 19 2.38 0.28 -15.22
CA CYS A 19 1.68 1.28 -14.42
C CYS A 19 2.42 1.58 -13.12
N ARG A 20 2.53 0.60 -12.21
CA ARG A 20 3.13 0.78 -10.86
C ARG A 20 2.64 2.01 -10.09
N ALA A 21 1.47 2.55 -10.45
CA ALA A 21 0.92 3.74 -9.81
C ALA A 21 0.56 3.46 -8.35
N ARG A 22 0.73 4.48 -7.51
CA ARG A 22 0.43 4.44 -6.08
C ARG A 22 -1.03 4.92 -5.89
N ASN A 23 -1.89 4.03 -5.43
CA ASN A 23 -3.30 4.30 -5.16
C ASN A 23 -3.54 4.32 -3.64
N GLU A 24 -4.31 5.28 -3.16
CA GLU A 24 -4.88 5.25 -1.83
C GLU A 24 -6.23 4.52 -1.91
N LEU A 25 -6.38 3.43 -1.18
CA LEU A 25 -7.63 2.67 -1.12
C LEU A 25 -8.13 2.63 0.31
N LYS A 26 -9.43 2.84 0.49
CA LYS A 26 -10.11 2.65 1.78
C LYS A 26 -10.71 1.25 1.85
N GLN A 27 -11.05 0.84 3.06
CA GLN A 27 -11.76 -0.41 3.29
C GLN A 27 -13.10 -0.38 2.52
N ARG A 28 -13.41 -1.47 1.80
CA ARG A 28 -14.60 -1.64 0.93
C ARG A 28 -14.54 -0.95 -0.44
N ASP A 29 -13.49 -0.19 -0.75
CA ASP A 29 -13.31 0.33 -2.11
C ASP A 29 -13.07 -0.81 -3.10
N ALA A 30 -13.54 -0.62 -4.33
CA ALA A 30 -13.29 -1.57 -5.41
C ALA A 30 -11.79 -1.63 -5.73
N ILE A 31 -11.22 -2.85 -5.73
CA ILE A 31 -9.80 -3.05 -6.05
C ILE A 31 -9.59 -2.83 -7.55
N LYS A 32 -9.26 -1.60 -7.92
CA LYS A 32 -8.99 -1.17 -9.29
C LYS A 32 -7.98 -0.01 -9.28
N CYS A 33 -6.96 -0.10 -10.10
CA CYS A 33 -6.05 1.03 -10.32
C CYS A 33 -6.75 2.14 -11.11
N THR A 34 -6.64 3.38 -10.64
CA THR A 34 -7.26 4.56 -11.27
C THR A 34 -6.64 4.91 -12.62
N ALA A 35 -5.36 4.60 -12.83
CA ALA A 35 -4.63 4.93 -14.05
C ALA A 35 -4.81 3.90 -15.19
N CYS A 36 -4.83 2.60 -14.89
CA CYS A 36 -4.83 1.54 -15.91
C CYS A 36 -5.99 0.54 -15.81
N GLY A 37 -6.85 0.63 -14.79
CA GLY A 37 -7.97 -0.29 -14.60
C GLY A 37 -7.61 -1.71 -14.14
N TYR A 38 -6.32 -2.03 -13.98
CA TYR A 38 -5.86 -3.32 -13.48
C TYR A 38 -6.31 -3.56 -12.03
N ARG A 39 -6.61 -4.81 -11.68
CA ARG A 39 -7.29 -5.16 -10.41
C ARG A 39 -6.39 -5.84 -9.37
N ILE A 40 -5.11 -6.01 -9.66
CA ILE A 40 -4.14 -6.56 -8.70
C ILE A 40 -3.29 -5.41 -8.16
N MET A 41 -3.22 -5.30 -6.84
CA MET A 41 -2.38 -4.31 -6.16
C MET A 41 -1.59 -4.95 -5.03
N TYR A 42 -0.36 -4.46 -4.84
CA TYR A 42 0.52 -4.82 -3.76
C TYR A 42 0.46 -3.77 -2.66
N LYS A 43 0.62 -4.18 -1.40
CA LYS A 43 0.75 -3.23 -0.29
C LYS A 43 2.10 -2.51 -0.37
N GLU A 44 2.14 -1.22 -0.12
CA GLU A 44 3.41 -0.50 -0.04
C GLU A 44 4.30 -1.06 1.09
N ARG A 45 5.61 -1.13 0.84
CA ARG A 45 6.61 -1.47 1.87
C ARG A 45 6.50 -0.51 3.04
N THR A 46 6.65 -1.02 4.26
CA THR A 46 6.74 -0.18 5.44
C THR A 46 7.94 0.77 5.36
N ARG A 47 7.72 2.04 5.74
CA ARG A 47 8.81 3.02 5.91
C ARG A 47 9.51 2.89 7.26
N ARG A 48 8.95 2.09 8.18
CA ARG A 48 9.58 1.82 9.48
C ARG A 48 10.84 0.98 9.25
N MET A 49 11.93 1.36 9.92
CA MET A 49 13.16 0.57 9.89
C MET A 49 12.88 -0.80 10.52
N VAL A 50 13.30 -1.86 9.83
CA VAL A 50 13.22 -3.23 10.32
C VAL A 50 14.63 -3.77 10.40
N GLN A 51 15.05 -4.20 11.59
CA GLN A 51 16.37 -4.79 11.83
C GLN A 51 16.30 -6.30 11.65
N PHE A 52 17.17 -6.86 10.83
CA PHE A 52 17.33 -8.30 10.66
C PHE A 52 18.69 -8.74 11.19
N GLN A 53 18.75 -9.90 11.86
CA GLN A 53 20.01 -10.53 12.28
C GLN A 53 20.44 -11.54 11.22
N ALA A 54 21.72 -11.52 10.83
CA ALA A 54 22.31 -12.53 9.96
C ALA A 54 22.72 -13.72 10.82
N ARG A 55 21.81 -14.68 10.99
CA ARG A 55 22.10 -16.00 11.56
C ARG A 55 22.21 -17.02 10.43
#